data_AF-A0AAV9MWT2-F1
#
_entry.id   AF-A0AAV9MWT2-F1
#
_cell.length_a   1.000
_cell.length_b   1.000
_cell.length_c   1.000
_cell.angle_alpha   90.00
_cell.angle_beta   90.00
_cell.angle_gamma   90.00
#
_symmetry.space_group_name_H-M   'P 1'
#
loop_
_entity.id
_entity.type
_entity.pdbx_description
1 polymer ?
#
loop_
_entity_poly.entity_id
_entity_poly.type
_entity_poly.pdbx_seq_one_letter_code
_entity_poly.pdbx_strand_id
1 'polypeptide(L)'
;MLFPYDENNIPSLDVLINGPFNDKSEREMRLLLNDFLTATGLRDYEHYFTKGMFLAQNPAAFDQPREDGLHLTQEEKETLVYEEVPVKRVNRTESSSSWRPDYKKWRNISAPLWRLVCLCALGAAVQGWDESAVNGAQLFYQRAFRIHIESDIKAERKPMVVGLVNSAPYLACFVSCWLTPWSNRKFGRRGTIFWTAICSAAFAFAQAFANTWEVLFVLRFLMGFGIGPKSATIPIYAAECSPANLRGSLVMLWQLFTAVGIMLGSVSGVVLQDIGSSDCEDLTSLKCSLNWRLMLASPAIAPIVLALYIYTQSESPRWLINEGHRLSKNDLPNLAQKRYEQAWVGLKKLRRQRLQAAKDMFEMYYLLQKERREISSIKDSPERSWSRKGIFELFSVRRNRRAMVASLVCMFAQQFCGV
;
A
#
# COMPACT_ATOMS: atom_id res chain seq x y z
N MET A 1 -7.21 -39.42 -7.62
CA MET A 1 -8.22 -39.41 -8.69
C MET A 1 -9.14 -38.23 -8.41
N LEU A 2 -8.78 -36.96 -8.66
CA LEU A 2 -8.46 -36.26 -9.91
C LEU A 2 -9.59 -36.35 -10.96
N PHE A 3 -10.50 -35.37 -10.89
CA PHE A 3 -11.47 -35.05 -11.94
C PHE A 3 -10.75 -34.54 -13.20
N PRO A 4 -11.26 -34.84 -14.41
CA PRO A 4 -10.64 -34.44 -15.66
C PRO A 4 -10.74 -32.93 -15.89
N TYR A 5 -9.64 -32.35 -16.36
CA TYR A 5 -9.48 -30.94 -16.71
C TYR A 5 -9.97 -30.71 -18.14
N ASP A 6 -10.97 -29.87 -18.31
CA ASP A 6 -11.47 -29.47 -19.64
C ASP A 6 -10.65 -28.26 -20.13
N GLU A 7 -9.75 -28.49 -21.09
CA GLU A 7 -8.77 -27.51 -21.60
C GLU A 7 -9.39 -26.30 -22.31
N ASN A 8 -10.69 -26.35 -22.62
CA ASN A 8 -11.38 -25.30 -23.38
C ASN A 8 -12.10 -24.24 -22.52
N ASN A 9 -12.07 -24.37 -21.19
CA ASN A 9 -12.74 -23.43 -20.31
C ASN A 9 -11.70 -22.72 -19.43
N ILE A 10 -10.98 -21.74 -20.00
CA ILE A 10 -10.30 -20.74 -19.17
C ILE A 10 -11.43 -20.01 -18.45
N PRO A 11 -11.66 -20.21 -17.14
CA PRO A 11 -12.72 -19.49 -16.47
C PRO A 11 -12.38 -18.01 -16.62
N SER A 12 -13.30 -17.26 -17.22
CA SER A 12 -13.12 -15.82 -17.39
C SER A 12 -12.80 -15.22 -16.03
N LEU A 13 -12.00 -14.15 -16.00
CA LEU A 13 -11.71 -13.41 -14.77
C LEU A 13 -13.01 -12.98 -14.02
N ASP A 14 -14.16 -13.01 -14.72
CA ASP A 14 -15.50 -12.83 -14.16
C ASP A 14 -15.97 -13.98 -13.25
N VAL A 15 -15.56 -15.24 -13.49
CA VAL A 15 -15.77 -16.37 -12.55
C VAL A 15 -14.96 -16.18 -11.25
N LEU A 16 -13.82 -15.49 -11.33
CA LEU A 16 -13.04 -15.08 -10.16
C LEU A 16 -13.72 -13.96 -9.36
N ILE A 17 -14.60 -13.19 -10.00
CA ILE A 17 -15.41 -12.13 -9.38
C ILE A 17 -16.68 -12.70 -8.74
N ASN A 18 -17.22 -13.82 -9.25
CA ASN A 18 -18.38 -14.51 -8.69
C ASN A 18 -18.11 -15.21 -7.35
N GLY A 19 -17.12 -14.82 -6.57
CA GLY A 19 -16.79 -15.43 -5.29
C GLY A 19 -16.15 -16.83 -5.46
N PRO A 20 -15.10 -17.17 -4.69
CA PRO A 20 -14.40 -18.44 -4.84
C PRO A 20 -15.22 -19.69 -4.47
N PHE A 21 -16.46 -19.49 -3.98
CA PHE A 21 -17.28 -20.51 -3.35
C PHE A 21 -18.68 -20.70 -3.98
N ASN A 22 -19.07 -19.90 -4.99
CA ASN A 22 -20.44 -19.93 -5.53
C ASN A 22 -20.85 -21.28 -6.16
N ASP A 23 -19.89 -22.02 -6.72
CA ASP A 23 -20.15 -23.30 -7.38
C ASP A 23 -20.07 -24.51 -6.43
N LYS A 24 -19.90 -24.29 -5.12
CA LYS A 24 -19.64 -25.38 -4.15
C LYS A 24 -20.89 -25.76 -3.37
N SER A 25 -21.09 -27.06 -3.18
CA SER A 25 -22.11 -27.58 -2.26
C SER A 25 -21.73 -27.34 -0.80
N GLU A 26 -22.71 -27.35 0.10
CA GLU A 26 -22.47 -27.20 1.54
C GLU A 26 -21.52 -28.27 2.10
N ARG A 27 -21.63 -29.52 1.61
CA ARG A 27 -20.77 -30.62 2.05
C ARG A 27 -19.32 -30.37 1.65
N GLU A 28 -19.07 -29.85 0.45
CA GLU A 28 -17.73 -29.46 0.00
C GLU A 28 -17.18 -28.28 0.79
N MET A 29 -18.02 -27.30 1.13
CA MET A 29 -17.62 -26.18 1.98
C MET A 29 -17.14 -26.65 3.35
N ARG A 30 -17.85 -27.59 3.99
CA ARG A 30 -17.42 -28.19 5.27
C ARG A 30 -16.11 -28.96 5.17
N LEU A 31 -15.87 -29.66 4.05
CA LEU A 31 -14.58 -30.32 3.80
C LEU A 31 -13.45 -29.29 3.69
N LEU A 32 -13.66 -28.21 2.93
CA LEU A 32 -12.70 -27.10 2.83
C LEU A 32 -12.45 -26.44 4.18
N LEU A 33 -13.47 -26.31 5.02
CA LEU A 33 -13.29 -25.78 6.37
C LEU A 33 -12.39 -26.70 7.21
N ASN A 34 -12.63 -28.00 7.19
CA ASN A 34 -11.81 -28.96 7.94
C ASN A 34 -10.34 -28.97 7.47
N ASP A 35 -10.13 -28.91 6.14
CA ASP A 35 -8.80 -28.79 5.55
C ASP A 35 -8.11 -27.48 5.99
N PHE A 36 -8.84 -26.36 5.98
CA PHE A 36 -8.35 -25.07 6.45
C PHE A 36 -7.97 -25.10 7.93
N LEU A 37 -8.83 -25.63 8.80
CA LEU A 37 -8.58 -25.69 10.25
C LEU A 37 -7.38 -26.59 10.57
N THR A 38 -7.23 -27.69 9.84
CA THR A 38 -6.10 -28.60 9.99
C THR A 38 -4.80 -27.96 9.49
N ALA A 39 -4.82 -27.27 8.35
CA ALA A 39 -3.64 -26.59 7.80
C ALA A 39 -3.21 -25.38 8.64
N THR A 40 -4.15 -24.64 9.21
CA THR A 40 -3.88 -23.42 9.99
C THR A 40 -3.63 -23.67 11.47
N GLY A 41 -4.11 -24.80 12.01
CA GLY A 41 -4.04 -25.12 13.44
C GLY A 41 -5.05 -24.34 14.30
N LEU A 42 -6.07 -23.72 13.70
CA LEU A 42 -7.02 -22.81 14.38
C LEU A 42 -8.31 -23.51 14.86
N ARG A 43 -8.23 -24.79 15.24
CA ARG A 43 -9.42 -25.59 15.64
C ARG A 43 -10.20 -25.00 16.82
N ASP A 44 -9.52 -24.30 17.74
CA ASP A 44 -10.16 -23.64 18.89
C ASP A 44 -11.22 -22.60 18.48
N TYR A 45 -11.17 -22.09 17.25
CA TYR A 45 -12.07 -21.06 16.73
C TYR A 45 -13.04 -21.60 15.67
N GLU A 46 -13.17 -22.92 15.54
CA GLU A 46 -14.00 -23.57 14.52
C GLU A 46 -15.40 -22.98 14.42
N HIS A 47 -16.09 -22.75 15.53
CA HIS A 47 -17.42 -22.15 15.56
C HIS A 47 -17.52 -20.80 14.79
N TYR A 48 -16.51 -19.93 14.91
CA TYR A 48 -16.48 -18.66 14.18
C TYR A 48 -16.21 -18.86 12.68
N PHE A 49 -15.31 -19.79 12.35
CA PHE A 49 -14.99 -20.10 10.96
C PHE A 49 -16.14 -20.82 10.25
N THR A 50 -16.91 -21.67 10.92
CA THR A 50 -18.12 -22.29 10.37
C THR A 50 -19.15 -21.24 9.96
N LYS A 51 -19.45 -20.29 10.86
CA LYS A 51 -20.35 -19.17 10.51
C LYS A 51 -19.78 -18.30 9.40
N GLY A 52 -18.49 -17.96 9.49
CA GLY A 52 -17.79 -17.13 8.50
C GLY A 52 -17.71 -17.76 7.11
N MET A 53 -17.56 -19.08 7.02
CA MET A 53 -17.55 -19.85 5.78
C MET A 53 -18.87 -19.73 5.03
N PHE A 54 -20.00 -19.90 5.73
CA PHE A 54 -21.33 -19.74 5.11
C PHE A 54 -21.57 -18.31 4.63
N LEU A 55 -21.14 -17.31 5.41
CA LEU A 55 -21.20 -15.90 4.99
C LEU A 55 -20.28 -15.57 3.80
N ALA A 56 -19.16 -16.29 3.65
CA ALA A 56 -18.26 -16.13 2.51
C ALA A 56 -18.84 -16.77 1.23
N GLN A 57 -19.65 -17.82 1.37
CA GLN A 57 -20.35 -18.46 0.27
C GLN A 57 -21.57 -17.66 -0.19
N ASN A 58 -22.42 -17.23 0.76
CA ASN A 58 -23.58 -16.40 0.48
C ASN A 58 -23.75 -15.36 1.60
N PRO A 59 -23.68 -14.06 1.30
CA PRO A 59 -23.92 -13.00 2.30
C PRO A 59 -25.26 -13.16 3.03
N ALA A 60 -26.31 -13.61 2.32
CA ALA A 60 -27.66 -13.80 2.84
C ALA A 60 -27.88 -15.17 3.53
N ALA A 61 -26.81 -15.93 3.84
CA ALA A 61 -26.91 -17.30 4.35
C ALA A 61 -27.64 -17.46 5.70
N PHE A 62 -27.87 -16.35 6.43
CA PHE A 62 -28.48 -16.34 7.76
C PHE A 62 -29.75 -15.48 7.85
N ASP A 63 -30.28 -15.01 6.72
CA ASP A 63 -31.55 -14.28 6.67
C ASP A 63 -32.73 -15.20 7.01
N GLN A 64 -32.60 -16.48 6.66
CA GLN A 64 -33.55 -17.53 7.00
C GLN A 64 -32.98 -18.44 8.10
N PRO A 65 -33.82 -18.95 9.02
CA PRO A 65 -33.38 -19.91 10.02
C PRO A 65 -32.91 -21.20 9.33
N ARG A 66 -31.67 -21.60 9.62
CA ARG A 66 -31.06 -22.82 9.07
C ARG A 66 -31.44 -24.05 9.88
N GLU A 67 -31.56 -25.19 9.20
CA GLU A 67 -31.87 -26.49 9.81
C GLU A 67 -30.75 -26.99 10.76
N ASP A 68 -29.52 -26.53 10.57
CA ASP A 68 -28.34 -26.89 11.38
C ASP A 68 -28.32 -26.30 12.81
N GLY A 69 -29.33 -25.48 13.19
CA GLY A 69 -29.37 -24.77 14.48
C GLY A 69 -28.36 -23.61 14.63
N LEU A 70 -27.58 -23.34 13.57
CA LEU A 70 -26.60 -22.25 13.54
C LEU A 70 -27.33 -20.90 13.41
N HIS A 71 -27.15 -20.02 14.41
CA HIS A 71 -27.74 -18.69 14.41
C HIS A 71 -26.68 -17.61 14.67
N LEU A 72 -26.90 -16.43 14.07
CA LEU A 72 -26.11 -15.23 14.36
C LEU A 72 -26.66 -14.55 15.61
N THR A 73 -25.75 -14.14 16.50
CA THR A 73 -26.10 -13.28 17.63
C THR A 73 -26.56 -11.91 17.13
N GLN A 74 -27.39 -11.19 17.90
CA GLN A 74 -27.90 -9.88 17.50
C GLN A 74 -26.78 -8.88 17.16
N GLU A 75 -25.69 -8.86 17.94
CA GLU A 75 -24.51 -8.05 17.66
C GLU A 75 -23.84 -8.43 16.33
N GLU A 76 -23.81 -9.73 15.98
CA GLU A 76 -23.24 -10.24 14.73
C GLU A 76 -24.04 -9.76 13.53
N LYS A 77 -25.38 -9.83 13.63
CA LYS A 77 -26.29 -9.32 12.60
C LYS A 77 -26.13 -7.82 12.38
N GLU A 78 -26.08 -7.03 13.46
CA GLU A 78 -25.91 -5.59 13.36
C GLU A 78 -24.61 -5.22 12.62
N THR A 79 -23.51 -5.93 12.87
CA THR A 79 -22.22 -5.64 12.24
C THR A 79 -22.23 -5.95 10.73
N LEU A 80 -22.89 -7.05 10.33
CA LEU A 80 -22.99 -7.47 8.93
C LEU A 80 -23.84 -6.51 8.09
N VAL A 81 -24.91 -5.96 8.65
CA VAL A 81 -25.76 -4.93 7.98
C VAL A 81 -24.95 -3.69 7.57
N TYR A 82 -23.89 -3.35 8.30
CA TYR A 82 -23.00 -2.24 7.93
C TYR A 82 -21.95 -2.61 6.87
N GLU A 83 -21.68 -3.90 6.66
CA GLU A 83 -20.79 -4.41 5.62
C GLU A 83 -21.51 -4.51 4.28
N GLU A 84 -22.78 -4.92 4.31
CA GLU A 84 -23.63 -5.14 3.14
C GLU A 84 -24.12 -3.87 2.45
N VAL A 85 -23.84 -2.67 2.96
CA VAL A 85 -24.21 -1.42 2.26
C VAL A 85 -23.58 -1.51 0.86
N PRO A 86 -24.37 -1.81 -0.19
CA PRO A 86 -23.79 -2.08 -1.48
C PRO A 86 -23.15 -0.76 -1.91
N VAL A 87 -21.99 -0.85 -2.56
CA VAL A 87 -21.67 0.16 -3.56
C VAL A 87 -22.78 -0.03 -4.60
N LYS A 88 -23.95 0.62 -4.40
CA LYS A 88 -25.01 0.68 -5.40
C LYS A 88 -24.27 1.13 -6.65
N ARG A 89 -24.08 0.21 -7.59
CA ARG A 89 -23.73 0.55 -8.95
C ARG A 89 -24.83 1.53 -9.31
N VAL A 90 -24.50 2.82 -9.47
CA VAL A 90 -25.50 3.84 -9.78
C VAL A 90 -26.09 3.41 -11.12
N ASN A 91 -27.18 2.67 -11.05
CA ASN A 91 -28.04 2.46 -12.19
C ASN A 91 -28.52 3.87 -12.49
N ARG A 92 -28.06 4.40 -13.62
CA ARG A 92 -28.21 5.78 -14.09
C ARG A 92 -29.68 6.21 -14.28
N THR A 93 -30.63 5.36 -13.86
CA THR A 93 -32.06 5.51 -14.03
C THR A 93 -32.82 5.87 -12.74
N GLU A 94 -32.20 5.82 -11.56
CA GLU A 94 -32.84 6.35 -10.34
C GLU A 94 -32.45 7.82 -10.10
N SER A 95 -33.33 8.68 -10.61
CA SER A 95 -33.35 10.12 -10.43
C SER A 95 -33.29 10.53 -8.95
N SER A 96 -32.35 11.44 -8.66
CA SER A 96 -32.51 12.58 -7.75
C SER A 96 -33.43 12.37 -6.53
N SER A 97 -32.91 11.84 -5.43
CA SER A 97 -33.16 12.42 -4.10
C SER A 97 -32.20 11.85 -3.06
N SER A 98 -31.50 12.75 -2.37
CA SER A 98 -30.66 12.48 -1.19
C SER A 98 -29.26 11.87 -1.47
N TRP A 99 -28.31 12.72 -1.87
CA TRP A 99 -26.90 12.53 -1.51
C TRP A 99 -26.76 12.68 0.01
N ARG A 100 -27.06 11.63 0.79
CA ARG A 100 -26.60 11.56 2.18
C ARG A 100 -25.19 10.97 2.16
N PRO A 101 -24.15 11.65 2.68
CA PRO A 101 -22.88 10.99 2.90
C PRO A 101 -23.13 9.78 3.81
N ASP A 102 -22.74 8.58 3.36
CA ASP A 102 -22.84 7.33 4.12
C ASP A 102 -21.86 7.38 5.33
N TYR A 103 -22.12 8.24 6.31
CA TYR A 103 -21.35 8.33 7.56
C TYR A 103 -21.35 6.99 8.32
N LYS A 104 -22.32 6.11 8.04
CA LYS A 104 -22.40 4.74 8.56
C LYS A 104 -21.20 3.87 8.15
N LYS A 105 -20.57 4.12 6.99
CA LYS A 105 -19.38 3.38 6.53
C LYS A 105 -18.15 3.61 7.43
N TRP A 106 -18.00 4.83 7.96
CA TRP A 106 -16.87 5.21 8.82
C TRP A 106 -17.12 4.94 10.31
N ARG A 107 -18.39 4.77 10.70
CA ARG A 107 -18.79 4.53 12.10
C ARG A 107 -18.39 3.15 12.63
N ASN A 108 -18.08 2.20 11.75
CA ASN A 108 -17.70 0.82 12.11
C ASN A 108 -16.18 0.54 12.05
N ILE A 109 -15.36 1.57 11.94
CA ILE A 109 -13.90 1.45 11.88
C ILE A 109 -13.35 1.18 13.27
N SER A 110 -12.59 0.10 13.42
CA SER A 110 -11.88 -0.24 14.66
C SER A 110 -10.75 0.77 14.94
N ALA A 111 -10.46 1.04 16.21
CA ALA A 111 -9.31 1.89 16.60
C ALA A 111 -7.97 1.52 15.91
N PRO A 112 -7.58 0.23 15.75
CA PRO A 112 -6.38 -0.12 14.98
C PRO A 112 -6.49 0.18 13.48
N LEU A 113 -7.68 0.09 12.88
CA LEU A 113 -7.86 0.49 11.49
C LEU A 113 -7.68 2.01 11.34
N TRP A 114 -8.16 2.83 12.27
CA TRP A 114 -7.85 4.27 12.31
C TRP A 114 -6.35 4.55 12.43
N ARG A 115 -5.64 3.79 13.28
CA ARG A 115 -4.18 3.92 13.38
C ARG A 115 -3.48 3.57 12.06
N LEU A 116 -3.97 2.58 11.33
CA LEU A 116 -3.49 2.28 9.98
C LEU A 116 -3.75 3.44 9.00
N VAL A 117 -4.93 4.07 9.07
CA VAL A 117 -5.25 5.25 8.25
C VAL A 117 -4.26 6.38 8.53
N CYS A 118 -3.99 6.69 9.80
CA CYS A 118 -3.00 7.68 10.20
C CYS A 118 -1.59 7.34 9.69
N LEU A 119 -1.22 6.06 9.69
CA LEU A 119 0.06 5.61 9.15
C LEU A 119 0.16 5.87 7.64
N CYS A 120 -0.92 5.59 6.90
CA CYS A 120 -0.97 5.82 5.46
C CYS A 120 -0.94 7.32 5.14
N ALA A 121 -1.67 8.12 5.94
CA ALA A 121 -1.67 9.57 5.87
C ALA A 121 -0.27 10.16 6.06
N LEU A 122 0.44 9.72 7.10
CA LEU A 122 1.80 10.17 7.39
C LEU A 122 2.76 9.78 6.25
N GLY A 123 2.69 8.55 5.77
CA GLY A 123 3.52 8.08 4.65
C GLY A 123 3.31 8.87 3.36
N ALA A 124 2.06 9.21 3.05
CA ALA A 124 1.70 10.07 1.91
C ALA A 124 2.17 11.51 2.09
N ALA A 125 1.96 12.09 3.28
CA ALA A 125 2.38 13.45 3.60
C ALA A 125 3.91 13.61 3.52
N VAL A 126 4.68 12.60 3.94
CA VAL A 126 6.15 12.58 3.78
C VAL A 126 6.55 12.71 2.31
N GLN A 127 5.85 12.03 1.41
CA GLN A 127 6.15 12.09 -0.02
C GLN A 127 5.89 13.52 -0.54
N GLY A 128 4.71 14.08 -0.31
CA GLY A 128 4.39 15.42 -0.77
C GLY A 128 5.29 16.51 -0.17
N TRP A 129 5.70 16.36 1.09
CA TRP A 129 6.60 17.31 1.74
C TRP A 129 7.97 17.32 1.06
N ASP A 130 8.60 16.17 0.82
CA ASP A 130 9.91 16.14 0.13
C ASP A 130 9.84 16.68 -1.31
N GLU A 131 8.74 16.44 -2.04
CA GLU A 131 8.55 16.98 -3.39
C GLU A 131 8.50 18.52 -3.39
N SER A 132 7.82 19.13 -2.41
CA SER A 132 7.67 20.60 -2.33
C SER A 132 8.85 21.31 -1.66
N ALA A 133 9.51 20.69 -0.67
CA ALA A 133 10.62 21.30 0.06
C ALA A 133 11.80 21.67 -0.85
N VAL A 134 12.03 20.89 -1.90
CA VAL A 134 13.08 21.16 -2.91
C VAL A 134 12.80 22.43 -3.69
N ASN A 135 11.53 22.69 -4.03
CA ASN A 135 11.15 23.86 -4.81
C ASN A 135 11.54 25.16 -4.08
N GLY A 136 11.33 25.21 -2.76
CA GLY A 136 11.77 26.31 -1.91
C GLY A 136 13.31 26.38 -1.79
N ALA A 137 13.96 25.23 -1.52
CA ALA A 137 15.40 25.17 -1.33
C ALA A 137 16.20 25.55 -2.59
N GLN A 138 15.68 25.25 -3.78
CA GLN A 138 16.31 25.50 -5.08
C GLN A 138 16.65 26.96 -5.32
N LEU A 139 15.79 27.89 -4.88
CA LEU A 139 16.03 29.33 -5.03
C LEU A 139 17.33 29.79 -4.33
N PHE A 140 17.71 29.08 -3.26
CA PHE A 140 18.85 29.42 -2.42
C PHE A 140 20.08 28.58 -2.74
N TYR A 141 19.94 27.26 -2.89
CA TYR A 141 21.11 26.39 -3.14
C TYR A 141 21.74 26.64 -4.52
N GLN A 142 20.96 27.09 -5.50
CA GLN A 142 21.47 27.50 -6.82
C GLN A 142 22.47 28.66 -6.72
N ARG A 143 22.21 29.60 -5.81
CA ARG A 143 23.12 30.72 -5.52
C ARG A 143 24.30 30.24 -4.68
N ALA A 144 24.05 29.38 -3.69
CA ALA A 144 25.07 28.89 -2.77
C ALA A 144 26.16 28.05 -3.43
N PHE A 145 25.81 27.18 -4.39
CA PHE A 145 26.77 26.38 -5.14
C PHE A 145 27.40 27.13 -6.33
N ARG A 146 27.18 28.45 -6.44
CA ARG A 146 27.69 29.31 -7.53
C ARG A 146 27.44 28.75 -8.94
N ILE A 147 26.37 27.97 -9.12
CA ILE A 147 25.96 27.40 -10.42
C ILE A 147 25.71 28.51 -11.45
N HIS A 148 25.42 29.73 -10.97
CA HIS A 148 25.27 30.92 -11.80
C HIS A 148 26.56 31.66 -12.17
N ILE A 149 27.66 31.58 -11.40
CA ILE A 149 28.70 32.61 -11.43
C ILE A 149 30.11 32.10 -11.80
N GLU A 150 30.57 30.89 -11.42
CA GLU A 150 32.02 30.61 -11.46
C GLU A 150 32.43 29.16 -11.75
N SER A 151 32.11 28.63 -12.93
CA SER A 151 32.88 27.51 -13.53
C SER A 151 32.60 27.42 -15.03
N ASP A 152 33.53 26.84 -15.78
CA ASP A 152 33.59 26.55 -17.24
C ASP A 152 32.35 25.88 -17.90
N ILE A 153 31.19 25.91 -17.24
CA ILE A 153 29.93 25.38 -17.73
C ILE A 153 29.23 26.46 -18.57
N LYS A 154 29.20 26.25 -19.90
CA LYS A 154 28.42 27.05 -20.85
C LYS A 154 27.02 27.34 -20.30
N ALA A 155 26.53 28.57 -20.47
CA ALA A 155 25.23 29.05 -19.98
C ALA A 155 24.04 28.10 -20.27
N GLU A 156 24.12 27.33 -21.37
CA GLU A 156 23.14 26.31 -21.77
C GLU A 156 23.03 25.10 -20.82
N ARG A 157 24.10 24.73 -20.10
CA ARG A 157 24.12 23.54 -19.22
C ARG A 157 23.64 23.82 -17.79
N LYS A 158 23.54 25.09 -17.37
CA LYS A 158 23.07 25.51 -16.04
C LYS A 158 21.66 24.98 -15.68
N PRO A 159 20.63 25.11 -16.54
CA PRO A 159 19.30 24.55 -16.24
C PRO A 159 19.29 23.01 -16.24
N MET A 160 20.16 22.35 -17.02
CA MET A 160 20.24 20.89 -17.04
C MET A 160 20.76 20.32 -15.72
N VAL A 161 21.74 20.97 -15.08
CA VAL A 161 22.30 20.52 -13.78
C VAL A 161 21.25 20.63 -12.68
N VAL A 162 20.52 21.75 -12.63
CA VAL A 162 19.41 21.93 -11.67
C VAL A 162 18.32 20.88 -11.90
N GLY A 163 17.91 20.69 -13.15
CA GLY A 163 16.92 19.67 -13.51
C GLY A 163 17.39 18.26 -13.13
N LEU A 164 18.69 17.97 -13.28
CA LEU A 164 19.29 16.70 -12.88
C LEU A 164 19.27 16.49 -11.36
N VAL A 165 19.63 17.50 -10.56
CA VAL A 165 19.57 17.43 -9.09
C VAL A 165 18.13 17.23 -8.60
N ASN A 166 17.17 17.94 -9.17
CA ASN A 166 15.75 17.81 -8.80
C ASN A 166 15.14 16.48 -9.23
N SER A 167 15.52 15.97 -10.41
CA SER A 167 15.01 14.70 -10.93
C SER A 167 15.66 13.47 -10.30
N ALA A 168 16.79 13.63 -9.58
CA ALA A 168 17.57 12.53 -9.01
C ALA A 168 16.75 11.55 -8.14
N PRO A 169 15.88 12.00 -7.19
CA PRO A 169 15.06 11.08 -6.41
C PRO A 169 14.10 10.27 -7.28
N TYR A 170 13.50 10.88 -8.31
CA TYR A 170 12.55 10.20 -9.19
C TYR A 170 13.23 9.14 -10.08
N LEU A 171 14.44 9.43 -10.56
CA LEU A 171 15.28 8.46 -11.28
C LEU A 171 15.59 7.25 -10.40
N ALA A 172 15.96 7.48 -9.15
CA ALA A 172 16.19 6.40 -8.19
C ALA A 172 14.90 5.65 -7.83
N CYS A 173 13.77 6.34 -7.70
CA CYS A 173 12.45 5.71 -7.50
C CYS A 173 12.09 4.75 -8.63
N PHE A 174 12.37 5.11 -9.89
CA PHE A 174 12.14 4.23 -11.03
C PHE A 174 12.89 2.90 -10.88
N VAL A 175 14.16 2.94 -10.48
CA VAL A 175 14.99 1.75 -10.28
C VAL A 175 14.55 0.99 -9.02
N SER A 176 14.28 1.71 -7.92
CA SER A 176 13.97 1.10 -6.62
C SER A 176 12.60 0.44 -6.57
N CYS A 177 11.63 0.87 -7.40
CA CYS A 177 10.34 0.22 -7.54
C CYS A 177 10.45 -1.27 -7.92
N TRP A 178 11.49 -1.68 -8.67
CA TRP A 178 11.75 -3.08 -9.00
C TRP A 178 12.25 -3.91 -7.82
N LEU A 179 12.84 -3.26 -6.81
CA LEU A 179 13.28 -3.89 -5.57
C LEU A 179 12.11 -4.13 -4.61
N THR A 180 10.99 -3.42 -4.77
CA THR A 180 9.81 -3.51 -3.90
C THR A 180 9.27 -4.93 -3.70
N PRO A 181 9.08 -5.78 -4.74
CA PRO A 181 8.59 -7.14 -4.55
C PRO A 181 9.58 -8.02 -3.77
N TRP A 182 10.88 -7.82 -3.98
CA TRP A 182 11.92 -8.55 -3.25
C TRP A 182 11.96 -8.13 -1.77
N SER A 183 11.98 -6.83 -1.50
CA SER A 183 11.98 -6.29 -0.13
C SER A 183 10.75 -6.75 0.65
N ASN A 184 9.57 -6.68 0.04
CA ASN A 184 8.32 -7.12 0.66
C ASN A 184 8.27 -8.62 0.93
N ARG A 185 8.93 -9.45 0.12
CA ARG A 185 9.03 -10.89 0.39
C ARG A 185 9.96 -11.18 1.57
N LYS A 186 11.08 -10.47 1.68
CA LYS A 186 12.11 -10.74 2.69
C LYS A 186 11.80 -10.13 4.06
N PHE A 187 11.31 -8.88 4.09
CA PHE A 187 11.13 -8.11 5.31
C PHE A 187 9.66 -7.95 5.75
N GLY A 188 8.72 -8.44 4.94
CA GLY A 188 7.30 -8.14 5.11
C GLY A 188 6.94 -6.71 4.72
N ARG A 189 5.67 -6.33 4.88
CA ARG A 189 5.19 -4.96 4.57
C ARG A 189 5.73 -3.98 5.61
N ARG A 190 5.58 -4.33 6.89
CA ARG A 190 5.98 -3.49 8.03
C ARG A 190 7.48 -3.24 8.06
N GLY A 191 8.29 -4.30 7.87
CA GLY A 191 9.74 -4.20 7.84
C GLY A 191 10.26 -3.41 6.64
N THR A 192 9.64 -3.57 5.46
CA THR A 192 9.99 -2.76 4.28
C THR A 192 9.73 -1.29 4.53
N ILE A 193 8.57 -0.92 5.10
CA ILE A 193 8.23 0.47 5.42
C ILE A 193 9.23 1.04 6.45
N PHE A 194 9.60 0.28 7.48
CA PHE A 194 10.56 0.72 8.49
C PHE A 194 11.94 1.06 7.91
N TRP A 195 12.56 0.13 7.19
CA TRP A 195 13.89 0.33 6.63
C TRP A 195 13.94 1.44 5.59
N THR A 196 12.90 1.53 4.76
CA THR A 196 12.80 2.57 3.73
C THR A 196 12.53 3.95 4.32
N ALA A 197 11.77 4.04 5.42
CA ALA A 197 11.58 5.27 6.17
C ALA A 197 12.89 5.75 6.82
N ILE A 198 13.66 4.87 7.46
CA ILE A 198 14.97 5.22 8.04
C ILE A 198 15.95 5.67 6.95
N CYS A 199 16.02 4.94 5.84
CA CYS A 199 16.85 5.31 4.70
C CYS A 199 16.49 6.71 4.17
N SER A 200 15.19 6.97 3.98
CA SER A 200 14.66 8.27 3.56
C SER A 200 15.01 9.38 4.55
N ALA A 201 14.89 9.13 5.87
CA ALA A 201 15.22 10.10 6.91
C ALA A 201 16.72 10.42 6.97
N ALA A 202 17.57 9.39 6.90
CA ALA A 202 19.02 9.53 6.96
C ALA A 202 19.54 10.36 5.79
N PHE A 203 19.08 10.08 4.57
CA PHE A 203 19.51 10.84 3.39
C PHE A 203 18.85 12.21 3.29
N ALA A 204 17.62 12.41 3.76
CA ALA A 204 17.01 13.74 3.88
C ALA A 204 17.82 14.63 4.84
N PHE A 205 18.23 14.10 6.00
CA PHE A 205 19.07 14.82 6.93
C PHE A 205 20.49 15.06 6.40
N ALA A 206 21.09 14.06 5.73
CA ALA A 206 22.43 14.17 5.16
C ALA A 206 22.55 15.28 4.09
N GLN A 207 21.47 15.57 3.35
CA GLN A 207 21.45 16.65 2.36
C GLN A 207 21.73 18.03 2.98
N ALA A 208 21.41 18.21 4.25
CA ALA A 208 21.73 19.44 4.98
C ALA A 208 23.24 19.69 5.09
N PHE A 209 24.08 18.67 4.90
CA PHE A 209 25.54 18.77 4.98
C PHE A 209 26.23 18.76 3.61
N ALA A 210 25.46 18.80 2.52
CA ALA A 210 26.03 18.85 1.17
C ALA A 210 26.78 20.17 0.95
N ASN A 211 28.03 20.10 0.50
CA ASN A 211 28.87 21.28 0.23
C ASN A 211 29.12 21.50 -1.27
N THR A 212 28.80 20.51 -2.12
CA THR A 212 28.82 20.63 -3.58
C THR A 212 27.55 20.06 -4.18
N TRP A 213 27.24 20.44 -5.43
CA TRP A 213 26.03 19.99 -6.12
C TRP A 213 26.08 18.49 -6.46
N GLU A 214 27.26 17.91 -6.67
CA GLU A 214 27.44 16.48 -6.92
C GLU A 214 27.12 15.66 -5.67
N VAL A 215 27.57 16.11 -4.50
CA VAL A 215 27.23 15.47 -3.22
C VAL A 215 25.73 15.57 -2.98
N LEU A 216 25.12 16.73 -3.25
CA LEU A 216 23.67 16.89 -3.14
C LEU A 216 22.93 15.93 -4.10
N PHE A 217 23.37 15.82 -5.35
CA PHE A 217 22.83 14.89 -6.34
C PHE A 217 22.87 13.43 -5.84
N VAL A 218 24.03 12.97 -5.35
CA VAL A 218 24.19 11.60 -4.86
C VAL A 218 23.29 11.34 -3.66
N LEU A 219 23.21 12.27 -2.70
CA LEU A 219 22.35 12.13 -1.52
C LEU A 219 20.86 12.10 -1.91
N ARG A 220 20.44 12.93 -2.87
CA ARG A 220 19.06 12.92 -3.40
C ARG A 220 18.74 11.63 -4.17
N PHE A 221 19.69 11.13 -4.95
CA PHE A 221 19.56 9.85 -5.64
C PHE A 221 19.41 8.70 -4.63
N LEU A 222 20.27 8.64 -3.60
CA LEU A 222 20.19 7.61 -2.56
C LEU A 222 18.89 7.70 -1.75
N MET A 223 18.40 8.91 -1.46
CA MET A 223 17.11 9.11 -0.81
C MET A 223 15.95 8.50 -1.60
N GLY A 224 15.98 8.54 -2.93
CA GLY A 224 14.96 7.94 -3.79
C GLY A 224 14.83 6.42 -3.66
N PHE A 225 15.88 5.72 -3.21
CA PHE A 225 15.77 4.29 -2.84
C PHE A 225 14.96 4.05 -1.57
N GLY A 226 14.84 5.05 -0.70
CA GLY A 226 13.91 5.03 0.44
C GLY A 226 12.49 5.39 0.01
N ILE A 227 12.32 6.37 -0.88
CA ILE A 227 10.99 6.87 -1.25
C ILE A 227 10.21 5.88 -2.12
N GLY A 228 10.86 5.27 -3.13
CA GLY A 228 10.18 4.41 -4.10
C GLY A 228 9.50 3.17 -3.48
N PRO A 229 10.22 2.31 -2.74
CA PRO A 229 9.62 1.11 -2.17
C PRO A 229 8.57 1.42 -1.09
N LYS A 230 8.75 2.53 -0.37
CA LYS A 230 7.79 3.08 0.59
C LYS A 230 6.46 3.43 -0.08
N SER A 231 6.49 4.24 -1.15
CA SER A 231 5.29 4.73 -1.83
C SER A 231 4.51 3.61 -2.53
N ALA A 232 5.18 2.54 -2.97
CA ALA A 232 4.51 1.36 -3.50
C ALA A 232 3.93 0.45 -2.40
N THR A 233 4.58 0.35 -1.24
CA THR A 233 4.22 -0.63 -0.21
C THR A 233 3.08 -0.15 0.70
N ILE A 234 3.06 1.13 1.09
CA ILE A 234 2.06 1.66 2.03
C ILE A 234 0.61 1.57 1.49
N PRO A 235 0.27 2.01 0.27
CA PRO A 235 -1.11 1.91 -0.23
C PRO A 235 -1.55 0.45 -0.41
N ILE A 236 -0.62 -0.44 -0.78
CA ILE A 236 -0.89 -1.89 -0.84
C ILE A 236 -1.17 -2.43 0.57
N TYR A 237 -0.35 -2.06 1.55
CA TYR A 237 -0.54 -2.46 2.94
C TYR A 237 -1.88 -1.96 3.50
N ALA A 238 -2.26 -0.71 3.18
CA ALA A 238 -3.57 -0.16 3.51
C ALA A 238 -4.70 -1.00 2.89
N ALA A 239 -4.57 -1.32 1.60
CA ALA A 239 -5.57 -2.08 0.85
C ALA A 239 -5.74 -3.52 1.35
N GLU A 240 -4.62 -4.18 1.71
CA GLU A 240 -4.58 -5.55 2.25
C GLU A 240 -5.21 -5.64 3.65
N CYS A 241 -5.06 -4.60 4.48
CA CYS A 241 -5.63 -4.56 5.82
C CYS A 241 -7.07 -4.03 5.86
N SER A 242 -7.48 -3.25 4.85
CA SER A 242 -8.82 -2.66 4.79
C SER A 242 -9.93 -3.66 4.37
N PRO A 243 -11.15 -3.51 4.92
CA PRO A 243 -12.30 -4.25 4.43
C PRO A 243 -12.68 -3.79 3.01
N ALA A 244 -13.35 -4.65 2.25
CA ALA A 244 -13.61 -4.44 0.82
C ALA A 244 -14.39 -3.14 0.52
N ASN A 245 -15.31 -2.76 1.40
CA ASN A 245 -16.15 -1.57 1.27
C ASN A 245 -15.40 -0.23 1.46
N LEU A 246 -14.34 -0.20 2.28
CA LEU A 246 -13.56 1.02 2.58
C LEU A 246 -12.25 1.10 1.80
N ARG A 247 -11.83 0.00 1.18
CA ARG A 247 -10.55 -0.10 0.45
C ARG A 247 -10.36 1.02 -0.55
N GLY A 248 -11.37 1.32 -1.38
CA GLY A 248 -11.29 2.37 -2.38
C GLY A 248 -11.06 3.76 -1.77
N SER A 249 -11.83 4.11 -0.74
CA SER A 249 -11.70 5.40 -0.05
C SER A 249 -10.33 5.56 0.63
N LEU A 250 -9.82 4.50 1.25
CA LEU A 250 -8.50 4.52 1.90
C LEU A 250 -7.36 4.67 0.90
N VAL A 251 -7.48 4.07 -0.29
CA VAL A 251 -6.49 4.26 -1.37
C VAL A 251 -6.55 5.69 -1.91
N MET A 252 -7.74 6.28 -2.07
CA MET A 252 -7.87 7.69 -2.51
C MET A 252 -7.33 8.68 -1.46
N LEU A 253 -7.40 8.33 -0.18
CA LEU A 253 -6.90 9.14 0.92
C LEU A 253 -5.38 9.36 0.84
N TRP A 254 -4.63 8.45 0.20
CA TRP A 254 -3.22 8.64 -0.12
C TRP A 254 -2.98 9.94 -0.89
N GLN A 255 -3.82 10.21 -1.90
CA GLN A 255 -3.66 11.40 -2.74
C GLN A 255 -3.98 12.69 -1.97
N LEU A 256 -5.03 12.66 -1.14
CA LEU A 256 -5.36 13.81 -0.28
C LEU A 256 -4.20 14.18 0.65
N PHE A 257 -3.62 13.21 1.36
CA PHE A 257 -2.52 13.49 2.27
C PHE A 257 -1.21 13.81 1.57
N THR A 258 -1.01 13.35 0.34
CA THR A 258 0.11 13.80 -0.50
C THR A 258 -0.01 15.30 -0.77
N ALA A 259 -1.20 15.79 -1.15
CA ALA A 259 -1.45 17.23 -1.32
C ALA A 259 -1.28 18.04 -0.02
N VAL A 260 -1.72 17.49 1.13
CA VAL A 260 -1.44 18.10 2.44
C VAL A 260 0.07 18.15 2.72
N GLY A 261 0.81 17.12 2.34
CA GLY A 261 2.28 17.09 2.42
C GLY A 261 2.93 18.20 1.59
N ILE A 262 2.48 18.41 0.35
CA ILE A 262 2.96 19.50 -0.52
C ILE A 262 2.73 20.86 0.15
N MET A 263 1.54 21.08 0.72
CA MET A 263 1.24 22.30 1.48
C MET A 263 2.18 22.49 2.66
N LEU A 264 2.44 21.43 3.46
CA LEU A 264 3.39 21.48 4.58
C LEU A 264 4.82 21.80 4.11
N GLY A 265 5.24 21.26 2.95
CA GLY A 265 6.51 21.60 2.34
C GLY A 265 6.62 23.08 1.97
N SER A 266 5.59 23.64 1.33
CA SER A 266 5.54 25.07 0.99
C SER A 266 5.56 25.96 2.24
N VAL A 267 4.80 25.58 3.28
CA VAL A 267 4.81 26.28 4.57
C VAL A 267 6.19 26.22 5.22
N SER A 268 6.85 25.05 5.20
CA SER A 268 8.21 24.91 5.72
C SER A 268 9.21 25.79 4.97
N GLY A 269 9.03 25.97 3.66
CA GLY A 269 9.81 26.92 2.86
C GLY A 269 9.64 28.35 3.36
N VAL A 270 8.41 28.83 3.50
CA VAL A 270 8.13 30.21 3.95
C VAL A 270 8.65 30.46 5.37
N VAL A 271 8.46 29.52 6.29
CA VAL A 271 8.91 29.68 7.69
C VAL A 271 10.44 29.69 7.80
N LEU A 272 11.13 28.89 6.98
CA LEU A 272 12.57 28.73 7.04
C LEU A 272 13.34 29.67 6.11
N GLN A 273 12.67 30.55 5.35
CA GLN A 273 13.34 31.41 4.35
C GLN A 273 14.20 32.51 4.97
N ASP A 274 13.84 32.97 6.18
CA ASP A 274 14.47 34.11 6.87
C ASP A 274 15.50 33.68 7.93
N ILE A 275 15.82 32.38 8.02
CA ILE A 275 16.71 31.77 9.02
C ILE A 275 18.16 31.68 8.52
N GLY A 276 18.85 32.80 8.49
CA GLY A 276 20.27 32.88 8.12
C GLY A 276 20.69 34.33 7.91
N SER A 277 21.93 34.68 8.29
CA SER A 277 22.44 36.04 8.10
C SER A 277 22.66 36.35 6.62
N SER A 278 22.22 37.52 6.17
CA SER A 278 22.41 38.02 4.79
C SER A 278 23.84 38.49 4.48
N ASP A 279 24.68 38.64 5.51
CA ASP A 279 26.01 39.26 5.42
C ASP A 279 27.14 38.25 5.67
N CYS A 280 27.31 37.25 4.79
CA CYS A 280 28.58 36.50 4.75
C CYS A 280 29.06 36.21 3.32
N GLU A 281 30.37 36.33 3.14
CA GLU A 281 31.11 36.18 1.88
C GLU A 281 31.17 34.70 1.41
N ASP A 282 31.09 33.75 2.35
CA ASP A 282 31.05 32.30 2.10
C ASP A 282 29.63 31.72 2.17
N LEU A 283 28.95 31.65 1.02
CA LEU A 283 27.60 31.07 0.89
C LEU A 283 27.54 29.55 1.18
N THR A 284 28.67 28.85 1.29
CA THR A 284 28.69 27.42 1.63
C THR A 284 28.78 27.18 3.15
N SER A 285 29.16 28.20 3.93
CA SER A 285 29.32 28.10 5.38
C SER A 285 27.98 27.92 6.10
N LEU A 286 27.98 27.10 7.16
CA LEU A 286 26.78 26.63 7.87
C LEU A 286 25.91 27.77 8.43
N LYS A 287 26.51 28.93 8.73
CA LYS A 287 25.81 30.11 9.27
C LYS A 287 25.05 30.91 8.20
N CYS A 288 25.51 30.88 6.95
CA CYS A 288 24.92 31.66 5.85
C CYS A 288 23.99 30.82 4.95
N SER A 289 24.08 29.49 5.01
CA SER A 289 23.29 28.55 4.19
C SER A 289 22.24 27.75 4.96
N LEU A 290 21.96 28.16 6.20
CA LEU A 290 21.09 27.40 7.10
C LEU A 290 19.66 27.24 6.55
N ASN A 291 19.12 28.28 5.88
CA ASN A 291 17.83 28.29 5.20
C ASN A 291 17.54 27.02 4.37
N TRP A 292 18.28 26.83 3.28
CA TRP A 292 17.99 25.74 2.35
C TRP A 292 18.40 24.36 2.88
N ARG A 293 19.42 24.32 3.74
CA ARG A 293 19.83 23.10 4.44
C ARG A 293 18.72 22.59 5.36
N LEU A 294 18.08 23.50 6.12
CA LEU A 294 16.92 23.16 6.95
C LEU A 294 15.68 22.84 6.12
N MET A 295 15.44 23.53 5.01
CA MET A 295 14.34 23.21 4.10
C MET A 295 14.46 21.76 3.59
N LEU A 296 15.64 21.34 3.13
CA LEU A 296 15.89 19.97 2.66
C LEU A 296 15.89 18.93 3.80
N ALA A 297 16.28 19.32 5.02
CA ALA A 297 16.26 18.43 6.19
C ALA A 297 14.86 18.28 6.81
N SER A 298 13.99 19.29 6.65
CA SER A 298 12.66 19.33 7.28
C SER A 298 11.80 18.08 7.01
N PRO A 299 11.81 17.47 5.80
CA PRO A 299 11.02 16.28 5.54
C PRO A 299 11.54 15.05 6.29
N ALA A 300 12.74 15.08 6.92
CA ALA A 300 13.29 13.95 7.67
C ALA A 300 12.53 13.63 8.97
N ILE A 301 11.80 14.62 9.52
CA ILE A 301 11.04 14.47 10.77
C ILE A 301 9.91 13.43 10.59
N ALA A 302 9.12 13.58 9.53
CA ALA A 302 7.96 12.74 9.28
C ALA A 302 8.28 11.22 9.06
N PRO A 303 9.33 10.82 8.30
CA PRO A 303 9.72 9.42 8.17
C PRO A 303 10.33 8.85 9.45
N ILE A 304 10.96 9.65 10.31
CA ILE A 304 11.36 9.19 11.66
C ILE A 304 10.12 8.82 12.48
N VAL A 305 9.11 9.69 12.50
CA VAL A 305 7.84 9.40 13.18
C VAL A 305 7.17 8.16 12.58
N LEU A 306 7.20 8.02 11.26
CA LEU A 306 6.67 6.83 10.57
C LEU A 306 7.40 5.54 10.97
N ALA A 307 8.74 5.58 11.06
CA ALA A 307 9.56 4.45 11.45
C ALA A 307 9.32 4.03 12.92
N LEU A 308 9.02 4.96 13.81
CA LEU A 308 8.64 4.63 15.18
C LEU A 308 7.20 4.10 15.26
N TYR A 309 6.30 4.68 14.48
CA TYR A 309 4.87 4.36 14.55
C TYR A 309 4.50 3.00 13.93
N ILE A 310 5.23 2.56 12.90
CA ILE A 310 4.93 1.34 12.11
C ILE A 310 4.89 0.05 12.97
N TYR A 311 5.69 -0.04 14.03
CA TYR A 311 5.71 -1.22 14.91
C TYR A 311 4.50 -1.33 15.84
N THR A 312 3.72 -0.25 16.00
CA THR A 312 2.45 -0.29 16.75
C THR A 312 1.33 -1.01 15.99
N GLN A 313 1.54 -1.26 14.69
CA GLN A 313 0.58 -1.91 13.80
C GLN A 313 0.90 -3.41 13.62
N SER A 314 -0.14 -4.20 13.36
CA SER A 314 -0.03 -5.60 12.98
C SER A 314 0.48 -5.74 11.55
N GLU A 315 1.26 -6.76 11.24
CA GLU A 315 1.66 -7.07 9.86
C GLU A 315 0.45 -7.32 8.95
N SER A 316 0.61 -7.18 7.63
CA SER A 316 -0.45 -7.46 6.66
C SER A 316 -0.98 -8.90 6.80
N PRO A 317 -2.28 -9.11 7.05
CA PRO A 317 -2.86 -10.44 7.12
C PRO A 317 -2.70 -11.22 5.82
N ARG A 318 -2.89 -10.56 4.67
CA ARG A 318 -2.74 -11.18 3.35
C ARG A 318 -1.31 -11.66 3.12
N TRP A 319 -0.31 -10.87 3.53
CA TRP A 319 1.09 -11.26 3.46
C TRP A 319 1.40 -12.46 4.36
N LEU A 320 0.92 -12.45 5.60
CA LEU A 320 1.13 -13.55 6.56
C LEU A 320 0.53 -14.88 6.07
N ILE A 321 -0.67 -14.85 5.49
CA ILE A 321 -1.32 -16.04 4.91
C ILE A 321 -0.54 -16.56 3.71
N ASN A 322 -0.10 -15.67 2.81
CA ASN A 322 0.72 -16.05 1.66
C ASN A 322 2.08 -16.65 2.07
N GLU A 323 2.69 -16.09 3.10
CA GLU A 323 3.92 -16.62 3.68
C GLU A 323 3.70 -17.98 4.37
N GLY A 324 2.58 -18.15 5.08
CA GLY A 324 2.16 -19.44 5.63
C GLY A 324 2.01 -20.50 4.53
N HIS A 325 1.38 -20.16 3.41
CA HIS A 325 1.26 -21.05 2.24
C HIS A 325 2.62 -21.42 1.64
N ARG A 326 3.56 -20.47 1.61
CA ARG A 326 4.93 -20.71 1.13
C ARG A 326 5.69 -21.68 2.02
N LEU A 327 5.56 -21.53 3.34
CA LEU A 327 6.23 -22.37 4.34
C LEU A 327 5.62 -23.78 4.42
N SER A 328 4.29 -23.89 4.29
CA SER A 328 3.59 -25.17 4.23
C SER A 328 4.08 -26.03 3.05
N LYS A 329 4.32 -25.42 1.87
CA LYS A 329 4.90 -26.12 0.71
C LYS A 329 6.35 -26.58 0.92
N ASN A 330 7.10 -25.92 1.79
CA ASN A 330 8.49 -26.27 2.08
C ASN A 330 8.61 -27.31 3.21
N ASP A 331 7.51 -27.95 3.61
CA ASP A 331 7.44 -28.93 4.70
C ASP A 331 7.84 -28.37 6.08
N LEU A 332 7.59 -27.07 6.34
CA LEU A 332 7.69 -26.46 7.67
C LEU A 332 6.29 -26.16 8.26
N PRO A 333 5.51 -27.17 8.68
CA PRO A 333 4.13 -26.99 9.14
C PRO A 333 4.04 -26.13 10.41
N ASN A 334 4.93 -26.32 11.38
CA ASN A 334 4.90 -25.58 12.66
C ASN A 334 5.09 -24.07 12.46
N LEU A 335 5.98 -23.68 11.54
CA LEU A 335 6.21 -22.26 11.24
C LEU A 335 5.06 -21.67 10.42
N ALA A 336 4.48 -22.45 9.50
CA ALA A 336 3.31 -22.04 8.73
C ALA A 336 2.12 -21.76 9.65
N GLN A 337 1.81 -22.67 10.59
CA GLN A 337 0.76 -22.48 11.60
C GLN A 337 0.96 -21.21 12.41
N LYS A 338 2.19 -20.94 12.87
CA LYS A 338 2.52 -19.69 13.59
C LYS A 338 2.24 -18.43 12.74
N ARG A 339 2.44 -18.47 11.42
CA ARG A 339 2.10 -17.34 10.53
C ARG A 339 0.60 -17.18 10.35
N TYR A 340 -0.15 -18.27 10.23
CA TYR A 340 -1.62 -18.21 10.17
C TYR A 340 -2.21 -17.69 11.49
N GLU A 341 -1.67 -18.10 12.64
CA GLU A 341 -2.08 -17.58 13.94
C GLU A 341 -1.80 -16.07 14.06
N GLN A 342 -0.63 -15.60 13.60
CA GLN A 342 -0.33 -14.16 13.52
C GLN A 342 -1.33 -13.42 12.62
N ALA A 343 -1.75 -14.03 11.51
CA ALA A 343 -2.74 -13.43 10.61
C ALA A 343 -4.11 -13.33 11.30
N TRP A 344 -4.51 -14.37 12.03
CA TRP A 344 -5.73 -14.40 12.82
C TRP A 344 -5.73 -13.32 13.91
N VAL A 345 -4.65 -13.20 14.68
CA VAL A 345 -4.50 -12.16 15.70
C VAL A 345 -4.51 -10.76 15.10
N GLY A 346 -3.88 -10.57 13.93
CA GLY A 346 -3.93 -9.33 13.17
C GLY A 346 -5.35 -8.97 12.74
N LEU A 347 -6.09 -9.93 12.15
CA LEU A 347 -7.47 -9.71 11.70
C LEU A 347 -8.44 -9.47 12.86
N LYS A 348 -8.29 -10.19 13.97
CA LYS A 348 -9.06 -9.93 15.20
C LYS A 348 -8.87 -8.50 15.71
N LYS A 349 -7.68 -7.92 15.53
CA LYS A 349 -7.44 -6.51 15.89
C LYS A 349 -8.08 -5.59 14.86
N LEU A 350 -7.85 -5.82 13.56
CA LEU A 350 -8.29 -4.94 12.48
C LEU A 350 -9.81 -4.90 12.31
N ARG A 351 -10.52 -6.01 12.58
CA ARG A 351 -11.98 -6.10 12.46
C ARG A 351 -12.67 -5.81 13.78
N ARG A 352 -13.88 -5.25 13.71
CA ARG A 352 -14.70 -4.96 14.91
C ARG A 352 -15.21 -6.25 15.55
N GLN A 353 -15.49 -7.27 14.75
CA GLN A 353 -15.97 -8.57 15.23
C GLN A 353 -15.12 -9.74 14.75
N ARG A 354 -15.10 -10.79 15.58
CA ARG A 354 -14.38 -12.05 15.31
C ARG A 354 -14.98 -12.81 14.14
N LEU A 355 -16.30 -12.75 13.95
CA LEU A 355 -16.97 -13.38 12.82
C LEU A 355 -16.52 -12.78 11.49
N GLN A 356 -16.45 -11.46 11.40
CA GLN A 356 -15.95 -10.75 10.22
C GLN A 356 -14.48 -11.10 9.95
N ALA A 357 -13.64 -11.16 11.00
CA ALA A 357 -12.26 -11.61 10.86
C ALA A 357 -12.16 -13.05 10.33
N ALA A 358 -13.05 -13.95 10.77
CA ALA A 358 -13.06 -15.35 10.35
C ALA A 358 -13.48 -15.51 8.89
N LYS A 359 -14.55 -14.84 8.47
CA LYS A 359 -15.00 -14.75 7.06
C LYS A 359 -13.86 -14.26 6.16
N ASP A 360 -13.30 -13.09 6.48
CA ASP A 360 -12.24 -12.45 5.69
C ASP A 360 -10.98 -13.33 5.61
N MET A 361 -10.58 -13.96 6.73
CA MET A 361 -9.42 -14.84 6.76
C MET A 361 -9.62 -16.08 5.89
N PHE A 362 -10.79 -16.71 5.99
CA PHE A 362 -11.15 -17.89 5.20
C PHE A 362 -11.17 -17.57 3.70
N GLU A 363 -11.81 -16.46 3.33
CA GLU A 363 -11.86 -16.00 1.94
C GLU A 363 -10.45 -15.68 1.41
N MET A 364 -9.63 -14.93 2.16
CA MET A 364 -8.25 -14.61 1.78
C MET A 364 -7.38 -15.86 1.61
N TYR A 365 -7.54 -16.87 2.47
CA TYR A 365 -6.77 -18.12 2.39
C TYR A 365 -6.98 -18.82 1.06
N TYR A 366 -8.23 -19.02 0.65
CA TYR A 366 -8.58 -19.72 -0.58
C TYR A 366 -8.36 -18.89 -1.83
N LEU A 367 -8.62 -17.57 -1.78
CA LEU A 367 -8.27 -16.67 -2.89
C LEU A 367 -6.77 -16.70 -3.18
N LEU A 368 -5.92 -16.61 -2.16
CA LEU A 368 -4.47 -16.69 -2.33
C LEU A 368 -4.02 -18.07 -2.85
N GLN A 369 -4.68 -19.14 -2.41
CA GLN A 369 -4.37 -20.48 -2.90
C GLN A 369 -4.74 -20.62 -4.38
N LYS A 370 -5.90 -20.09 -4.80
CA LYS A 370 -6.34 -20.05 -6.20
C LYS A 370 -5.42 -19.22 -7.07
N GLU A 371 -5.12 -17.98 -6.65
CA GLU A 371 -4.15 -17.09 -7.32
C GLU A 371 -2.80 -17.80 -7.51
N ARG A 372 -2.33 -18.53 -6.50
CA ARG A 372 -1.05 -19.23 -6.58
C ARG A 372 -1.09 -20.46 -7.49
N ARG A 373 -2.20 -21.21 -7.50
CA ARG A 373 -2.39 -22.36 -8.40
C ARG A 373 -2.40 -21.92 -9.86
N GLU A 374 -3.07 -20.81 -10.14
CA GLU A 374 -3.07 -20.18 -11.46
C GLU A 374 -1.66 -19.69 -11.83
N ILE A 375 -0.96 -19.01 -10.92
CA ILE A 375 0.43 -18.60 -11.16
C ILE A 375 1.36 -19.81 -11.37
N SER A 376 1.13 -20.95 -10.70
CA SER A 376 1.94 -22.16 -10.90
C SER A 376 1.62 -22.89 -12.19
N SER A 377 0.35 -23.02 -12.58
CA SER A 377 -0.01 -23.60 -13.89
C SER A 377 0.56 -22.76 -15.03
N ILE A 378 0.67 -21.45 -14.81
CA ILE A 378 1.34 -20.50 -15.72
C ILE A 378 2.87 -20.71 -15.76
N LYS A 379 3.51 -21.13 -14.66
CA LYS A 379 4.98 -21.37 -14.58
C LYS A 379 5.44 -22.67 -15.21
N ASP A 380 4.60 -23.69 -15.26
CA ASP A 380 4.94 -24.99 -15.85
C ASP A 380 4.89 -24.97 -17.39
N SER A 381 4.45 -23.85 -18.00
CA SER A 381 4.59 -23.59 -19.43
C SER A 381 6.01 -23.05 -19.74
N PRO A 382 6.83 -23.73 -20.57
CA PRO A 382 8.25 -23.39 -20.78
C PRO A 382 8.51 -21.98 -21.37
N GLU A 383 7.49 -21.25 -21.81
CA GLU A 383 7.60 -19.94 -22.47
C GLU A 383 7.20 -18.72 -21.61
N ARG A 384 7.00 -18.85 -20.28
CA ARG A 384 6.49 -17.73 -19.43
C ARG A 384 7.45 -17.30 -18.33
N SER A 385 8.51 -16.59 -18.72
CA SER A 385 9.37 -15.85 -17.79
C SER A 385 8.61 -14.68 -17.14
N TRP A 386 8.54 -14.71 -15.80
CA TRP A 386 7.81 -13.81 -14.89
C TRP A 386 8.03 -12.31 -15.13
N SER A 387 9.18 -11.91 -15.69
CA SER A 387 9.50 -10.50 -15.96
C SER A 387 8.91 -9.98 -17.26
N ARG A 388 8.88 -10.77 -18.33
CA ARG A 388 8.49 -10.28 -19.66
C ARG A 388 6.97 -10.28 -19.84
N LYS A 389 6.28 -11.38 -19.52
CA LYS A 389 4.83 -11.50 -19.80
C LYS A 389 3.90 -10.83 -18.78
N GLY A 390 4.31 -10.59 -17.52
CA GLY A 390 3.51 -9.82 -16.56
C GLY A 390 3.32 -8.35 -16.96
N ILE A 391 4.35 -7.77 -17.60
CA ILE A 391 4.25 -6.45 -18.24
C ILE A 391 3.31 -6.53 -19.45
N PHE A 392 3.41 -7.57 -20.28
CA PHE A 392 2.48 -7.76 -21.40
C PHE A 392 1.03 -8.00 -20.95
N GLU A 393 0.79 -8.67 -19.83
CA GLU A 393 -0.55 -8.87 -19.25
C GLU A 393 -1.19 -7.56 -18.80
N LEU A 394 -0.36 -6.58 -18.38
CA LEU A 394 -0.81 -5.23 -18.08
C LEU A 394 -1.48 -4.58 -19.30
N PHE A 395 -0.98 -4.86 -20.51
CA PHE A 395 -1.52 -4.34 -21.77
C PHE A 395 -2.57 -5.25 -22.42
N SER A 396 -2.39 -6.56 -22.34
CA SER A 396 -3.24 -7.56 -23.00
C SER A 396 -4.60 -7.69 -22.31
N VAL A 397 -4.62 -7.76 -20.98
CA VAL A 397 -5.86 -7.96 -20.23
C VAL A 397 -6.64 -6.64 -20.15
N ARG A 398 -7.85 -6.60 -20.71
CA ARG A 398 -8.66 -5.37 -20.82
C ARG A 398 -8.88 -4.67 -19.46
N ARG A 399 -9.06 -5.43 -18.38
CA ARG A 399 -9.22 -4.89 -17.03
C ARG A 399 -7.93 -4.24 -16.51
N ASN A 400 -6.82 -4.95 -16.60
CA ASN A 400 -5.51 -4.44 -16.18
C ASN A 400 -5.10 -3.23 -17.01
N ARG A 401 -5.38 -3.24 -18.32
CA ARG A 401 -5.15 -2.10 -19.19
C ARG A 401 -5.96 -0.88 -18.78
N ARG A 402 -7.26 -1.05 -18.49
CA ARG A 402 -8.11 0.06 -18.02
C ARG A 402 -7.63 0.63 -16.69
N ALA A 403 -7.26 -0.24 -15.74
CA ALA A 403 -6.71 0.17 -14.45
C ALA A 403 -5.36 0.89 -14.63
N MET A 404 -4.47 0.37 -15.48
CA MET A 404 -3.20 0.98 -15.83
C MET A 404 -3.39 2.36 -16.45
N VAL A 405 -4.27 2.50 -17.46
CA VAL A 405 -4.57 3.79 -18.10
C VAL A 405 -5.13 4.78 -17.08
N ALA A 406 -6.07 4.36 -16.23
CA ALA A 406 -6.60 5.23 -15.16
C ALA A 406 -5.49 5.66 -14.18
N SER A 407 -4.61 4.75 -13.77
CA SER A 407 -3.48 5.09 -12.90
C SER A 407 -2.47 6.01 -13.58
N LEU A 408 -2.16 5.80 -14.87
CA LEU A 408 -1.24 6.63 -15.64
C LEU A 408 -1.81 8.02 -15.82
N VAL A 409 -3.08 8.16 -16.21
CA VAL A 409 -3.74 9.46 -16.34
C VAL A 409 -3.79 10.16 -14.99
N CYS A 410 -4.12 9.46 -13.90
CA CYS A 410 -4.17 10.05 -12.56
C CYS A 410 -2.78 10.51 -12.08
N MET A 411 -1.75 9.68 -12.23
CA MET A 411 -0.37 10.01 -11.87
C MET A 411 0.20 11.13 -12.76
N PHE A 412 -0.11 11.12 -14.04
CA PHE A 412 0.28 12.19 -14.97
C PHE A 412 -0.41 13.49 -14.62
N ALA A 413 -1.73 13.49 -14.43
CA ALA A 413 -2.49 14.67 -14.02
C ALA A 413 -2.02 15.21 -12.66
N GLN A 414 -1.62 14.34 -11.74
CA GLN A 414 -1.04 14.75 -10.45
C GLN A 414 0.20 15.63 -10.63
N GLN A 415 1.04 15.39 -11.64
CA GLN A 415 2.20 16.25 -11.93
C GLN A 415 1.80 17.67 -12.36
N PHE A 416 0.58 17.87 -12.88
CA PHE A 416 0.05 19.19 -13.26
C PHE A 416 -0.77 19.87 -12.17
N CYS A 417 -1.15 19.12 -11.12
CA CYS A 417 -1.95 19.66 -10.01
C CYS A 417 -1.12 20.41 -8.96
N GLY A 418 0.21 20.47 -9.09
CA GLY A 418 1.04 21.31 -8.22
C GLY A 418 2.53 20.99 -8.25
N VAL A 419 3.24 21.62 -9.18
CA VAL A 419 4.48 22.38 -8.95
C VAL A 419 4.34 23.69 -9.72
#